data_AF-A0A522CY36-F1
#
_entry.id   AF-A0A522CY36-F1
#
_cell.length_a   1.000
_cell.length_b   1.000
_cell.length_c   1.000
_cell.angle_alpha   90.00
_cell.angle_beta   90.00
_cell.angle_gamma   90.00
#
_symmetry.space_group_name_H-M   'P 1'
#
loop_
_entity.id
_entity.type
_entity.pdbx_description
1 polymer ?
#
loop_
_entity_poly.entity_id
_entity_poly.type
_entity_poly.pdbx_seq_one_letter_code
_entity_poly.pdbx_strand_id
1 'polypeptide(L)'
;MSDFDKKFREGRDRALEEIRDACIERINRLSGITSKRTPEEDRKQSMADYVRDEEGFNWPVAVLYIVADMKEEKGLKEAFSHVSVRYDLPDRRQVLGLMDDLQLSPEAKLDGRLNAFETILKSLDIAERDFSITYRPLRGDEVDDWRRRHPGDDSDIQAAHRAAHEKCMKEQISSIRDMLEGMKNPQSAPAAARVKHHGP
;
A
#
# COMPACT_ATOMS: atom_id res chain seq x y z
N MET A 1 -22.14 -9.97 -24.06
CA MET A 1 -21.19 -10.29 -22.99
C MET A 1 -21.31 -11.79 -22.74
N SER A 2 -20.20 -12.54 -22.78
CA SER A 2 -20.25 -13.99 -22.59
C SER A 2 -20.47 -14.34 -21.11
N ASP A 3 -20.94 -15.56 -20.83
CA ASP A 3 -21.04 -16.07 -19.46
C ASP A 3 -19.67 -16.08 -18.73
N PHE A 4 -18.59 -16.24 -19.51
CA PHE A 4 -17.23 -16.12 -19.01
C PHE A 4 -16.92 -14.69 -18.54
N ASP A 5 -17.16 -13.68 -19.39
CA ASP A 5 -16.89 -12.27 -19.04
C ASP A 5 -17.66 -11.84 -17.79
N LYS A 6 -18.90 -12.32 -17.66
CA LYS A 6 -19.75 -12.06 -16.49
C LYS A 6 -19.13 -12.64 -15.21
N LYS A 7 -18.76 -13.93 -15.22
CA LYS A 7 -18.14 -14.59 -14.06
C LYS A 7 -16.80 -13.97 -13.69
N PHE A 8 -16.01 -13.61 -14.69
CA PHE A 8 -14.74 -12.93 -14.48
C PHE A 8 -14.95 -11.58 -13.77
N ARG A 9 -15.84 -10.72 -14.29
CA ARG A 9 -16.15 -9.43 -13.67
C ARG A 9 -16.70 -9.58 -12.25
N GLU A 10 -17.66 -10.49 -12.05
CA GLU A 10 -18.22 -10.76 -10.72
C GLU A 10 -17.16 -11.21 -9.70
N GLY A 11 -16.26 -12.11 -10.11
CA GLY A 11 -15.16 -12.57 -9.28
C GLY A 11 -14.17 -11.46 -8.94
N ARG A 12 -13.84 -10.62 -9.93
CA ARG A 12 -12.96 -9.46 -9.77
C ARG A 12 -13.56 -8.43 -8.83
N ASP A 13 -14.79 -8.01 -9.08
CA ASP A 13 -15.45 -6.95 -8.33
C ASP A 13 -15.66 -7.35 -6.86
N ARG A 14 -16.00 -8.62 -6.60
CA ARG A 14 -16.08 -9.15 -5.24
C ARG A 14 -14.72 -9.11 -4.54
N ALA A 15 -13.66 -9.55 -5.20
CA ALA A 15 -12.32 -9.53 -4.63
C ALA A 15 -11.84 -8.10 -4.35
N LEU A 16 -12.11 -7.16 -5.26
CA LEU A 16 -11.82 -5.73 -5.08
C LEU A 16 -12.58 -5.14 -3.88
N GLU A 17 -13.83 -5.55 -3.64
CA GLU A 17 -14.58 -5.14 -2.44
C GLU A 17 -13.95 -5.71 -1.16
N GLU A 18 -13.59 -7.00 -1.14
CA GLU A 18 -12.90 -7.60 0.01
C GLU A 18 -11.60 -6.86 0.35
N ILE A 19 -10.79 -6.54 -0.67
CA ILE A 19 -9.54 -5.79 -0.50
C ILE A 19 -9.81 -4.38 0.04
N ARG A 20 -10.83 -3.70 -0.51
CA ARG A 20 -11.26 -2.37 -0.05
C ARG A 20 -11.63 -2.39 1.43
N ASP A 21 -12.48 -3.33 1.83
CA ASP A 21 -12.95 -3.44 3.21
C ASP A 21 -11.80 -3.72 4.18
N ALA A 22 -10.87 -4.60 3.81
CA ALA A 22 -9.69 -4.89 4.61
C ALA A 22 -8.79 -3.65 4.80
N CYS A 23 -8.61 -2.85 3.74
CA CYS A 23 -7.84 -1.60 3.81
C CYS A 23 -8.55 -0.54 4.67
N ILE A 24 -9.88 -0.40 4.53
CA ILE A 24 -10.69 0.51 5.38
C ILE A 24 -10.61 0.09 6.84
N GLU A 25 -10.73 -1.20 7.16
CA GLU A 25 -10.58 -1.70 8.53
C GLU A 25 -9.20 -1.38 9.10
N ARG A 26 -8.14 -1.53 8.29
CA ARG A 26 -6.78 -1.14 8.69
C ARG A 26 -6.67 0.37 8.96
N ILE A 27 -7.18 1.22 8.08
CA ILE A 27 -7.19 2.68 8.27
C ILE A 27 -7.95 3.04 9.55
N ASN A 28 -9.13 2.46 9.78
CA ASN A 28 -9.92 2.71 10.98
C ASN A 28 -9.18 2.30 12.27
N ARG A 29 -8.46 1.17 12.24
CA ARG A 29 -7.61 0.73 13.36
C ARG A 29 -6.49 1.74 13.62
N LEU A 30 -5.80 2.19 12.58
CA LEU A 30 -4.73 3.18 12.71
C LEU A 30 -5.26 4.53 13.23
N SER A 31 -6.38 5.01 12.70
CA SER A 31 -7.07 6.21 13.18
C SER A 31 -7.46 6.11 14.65
N GLY A 32 -7.94 4.94 15.09
CA GLY A 32 -8.24 4.67 16.50
C GLY A 32 -7.02 4.67 17.43
N ILE A 33 -5.82 4.42 16.90
CA ILE A 33 -4.55 4.51 17.65
C ILE A 33 -4.05 5.95 17.69
N THR A 34 -4.05 6.64 16.55
CA THR A 34 -3.51 8.00 16.44
C THR A 34 -4.40 9.03 17.13
N SER A 35 -5.73 8.91 17.04
CA SER A 35 -6.69 9.81 17.70
C SER A 35 -6.64 9.82 19.23
N LYS A 36 -6.01 8.81 19.85
CA LYS A 36 -5.86 8.72 21.31
C LYS A 36 -4.67 9.51 21.84
N ARG A 37 -3.79 9.99 20.95
CA ARG A 37 -2.61 10.75 21.35
C ARG A 37 -2.97 12.17 21.70
N THR A 38 -2.32 12.65 22.75
CA THR A 38 -2.36 14.05 23.15
C THR A 38 -1.43 14.88 22.26
N PRO A 39 -1.68 16.20 22.12
CA PRO A 39 -0.77 17.09 21.40
C PRO A 39 0.66 17.10 21.96
N GLU A 40 0.85 16.75 23.23
CA GLU A 40 2.17 16.63 23.84
C GLU A 40 2.90 15.35 23.41
N GLU A 41 2.18 14.23 23.26
CA GLU A 41 2.73 12.98 22.74
C GLU A 41 3.14 13.12 21.28
N ASP A 42 2.32 13.77 20.45
CA ASP A 42 2.65 14.04 19.04
C ASP A 42 3.90 14.92 18.89
N ARG A 43 4.11 15.88 19.81
CA ARG A 43 5.29 16.74 19.79
C ARG A 43 6.58 16.01 20.16
N LYS A 44 6.50 14.92 20.93
CA LYS A 44 7.65 14.12 21.38
C LYS A 44 7.92 12.92 20.46
N GLN A 45 7.17 12.78 19.38
CA GLN A 45 7.26 11.64 18.48
C GLN A 45 8.59 11.64 17.72
N SER A 46 9.28 10.50 17.72
CA SER A 46 10.50 10.32 16.95
C SER A 46 10.25 10.37 15.43
N MET A 47 11.29 10.65 14.62
CA MET A 47 11.18 10.65 13.16
C MET A 47 10.66 9.31 12.64
N ALA A 48 11.19 8.21 13.20
CA ALA A 48 10.78 6.87 12.82
C ALA A 48 9.31 6.60 13.14
N ASP A 49 8.80 7.07 14.27
CA ASP A 49 7.39 6.85 14.63
C ASP A 49 6.45 7.72 13.81
N TYR A 50 6.83 8.99 13.56
CA TYR A 50 6.07 9.91 12.71
C TYR A 50 5.90 9.34 11.30
N VAL A 51 7.02 8.94 10.68
CA VAL A 51 7.02 8.34 9.35
C VAL A 51 6.29 7.00 9.34
N ARG A 52 6.40 6.19 10.42
CA ARG A 52 5.64 4.93 10.51
C ARG A 52 4.14 5.15 10.44
N ASP A 53 3.63 6.18 11.10
CA ASP A 53 2.21 6.49 11.03
C ASP A 53 1.82 6.94 9.63
N GLU A 54 2.59 7.86 9.05
CA GLU A 54 2.33 8.37 7.71
C GLU A 54 2.29 7.23 6.68
N GLU A 55 3.33 6.40 6.65
CA GLU A 55 3.39 5.23 5.77
C GLU A 55 2.30 4.20 6.11
N GLY A 56 1.90 4.10 7.38
CA GLY A 56 0.79 3.27 7.82
C GLY A 56 -0.54 3.64 7.15
N PHE A 57 -0.77 4.92 6.89
CA PHE A 57 -1.95 5.40 6.16
C PHE A 57 -1.75 5.44 4.64
N ASN A 58 -0.57 5.84 4.16
CA ASN A 58 -0.30 6.03 2.74
C ASN A 58 -0.56 4.76 1.92
N TRP A 59 -0.05 3.60 2.36
CA TRP A 59 -0.14 2.38 1.57
C TRP A 59 -1.54 1.79 1.48
N PRO A 60 -2.34 1.69 2.56
CA PRO A 60 -3.75 1.31 2.44
C PRO A 60 -4.54 2.27 1.55
N VAL A 61 -4.26 3.58 1.62
CA VAL A 61 -4.91 4.58 0.76
C VAL A 61 -4.51 4.40 -0.71
N ALA A 62 -3.25 4.14 -1.01
CA ALA A 62 -2.79 3.84 -2.37
C ALA A 62 -3.51 2.61 -2.94
N VAL A 63 -3.68 1.55 -2.15
CA VAL A 63 -4.46 0.37 -2.54
C VAL A 63 -5.92 0.73 -2.82
N LEU A 64 -6.55 1.59 -2.01
CA LEU A 64 -7.92 2.03 -2.23
C LEU A 64 -8.08 2.79 -3.56
N TYR A 65 -7.12 3.63 -3.94
CA TYR A 65 -7.13 4.29 -5.24
C TYR A 65 -7.01 3.30 -6.40
N ILE A 66 -6.08 2.35 -6.30
CA ILE A 66 -5.94 1.29 -7.30
C ILE A 66 -7.24 0.48 -7.42
N VAL A 67 -7.87 0.12 -6.30
CA VAL A 67 -9.16 -0.59 -6.30
C VAL A 67 -10.23 0.23 -7.03
N ALA A 68 -10.31 1.53 -6.79
CA ALA A 68 -11.26 2.41 -7.48
C ALA A 68 -11.00 2.42 -8.99
N ASP A 69 -9.76 2.58 -9.42
CA ASP A 69 -9.34 2.54 -10.82
C ASP A 69 -9.72 1.21 -11.50
N MET A 70 -9.51 0.09 -10.81
CA MET A 70 -9.86 -1.23 -11.33
C MET A 70 -11.37 -1.45 -11.47
N LYS A 71 -12.18 -0.87 -10.56
CA LYS A 71 -13.64 -0.88 -10.66
C LYS A 71 -14.17 0.01 -11.77
N GLU A 72 -13.46 1.09 -12.09
CA GLU A 72 -13.74 1.97 -13.24
C GLU A 72 -13.21 1.39 -14.57
N GLU A 73 -12.69 0.16 -14.56
CA GLU A 73 -12.09 -0.52 -15.71
C GLU A 73 -10.94 0.26 -16.37
N LYS A 74 -10.21 1.07 -15.58
CA LYS A 74 -8.99 1.72 -16.06
C LYS A 74 -7.90 0.69 -16.36
N GLY A 75 -6.95 1.07 -17.20
CA GLY A 75 -5.82 0.21 -17.52
C GLY A 75 -4.85 0.06 -16.34
N LEU A 76 -4.02 -0.98 -16.40
CA LEU A 76 -3.00 -1.23 -15.38
C LEU A 76 -1.99 -0.08 -15.26
N LYS A 77 -1.72 0.65 -16.35
CA LYS A 77 -0.83 1.82 -16.32
C LYS A 77 -1.38 2.91 -15.40
N GLU A 78 -2.68 3.18 -15.52
CA GLU A 78 -3.39 4.16 -14.70
C GLU A 78 -3.37 3.75 -13.23
N ALA A 79 -3.69 2.48 -12.93
CA ALA A 79 -3.56 1.91 -11.59
C ALA A 79 -2.14 2.08 -11.00
N PHE A 80 -1.09 1.76 -11.77
CA PHE A 80 0.30 1.88 -11.30
C PHE A 80 0.77 3.33 -11.11
N SER A 81 0.11 4.31 -11.72
CA SER A 81 0.45 5.72 -11.56
C SER A 81 0.25 6.23 -10.12
N HIS A 82 -0.63 5.57 -9.34
CA HIS A 82 -0.84 5.89 -7.93
C HIS A 82 0.38 5.58 -7.04
N VAL A 83 1.28 4.71 -7.49
CA VAL A 83 2.41 4.22 -6.69
C VAL A 83 3.76 4.51 -7.34
N SER A 84 3.79 4.94 -8.60
CA SER A 84 5.02 5.37 -9.27
C SER A 84 4.74 6.39 -10.36
N VAL A 85 5.41 7.55 -10.23
CA VAL A 85 5.38 8.65 -11.21
C VAL A 85 5.85 8.23 -12.61
N ARG A 86 6.58 7.11 -12.70
CA ARG A 86 7.03 6.56 -13.99
C ARG A 86 5.87 6.22 -14.92
N TYR A 87 4.72 5.84 -14.35
CA TYR A 87 3.53 5.48 -15.13
C TYR A 87 2.66 6.69 -15.47
N ASP A 88 2.95 7.88 -14.94
CA ASP A 88 2.27 9.13 -15.34
C ASP A 88 2.92 9.77 -16.60
N LEU A 89 4.07 9.22 -17.05
CA LEU A 89 4.76 9.74 -18.22
C LEU A 89 3.92 9.60 -19.51
N PRO A 90 3.85 10.65 -20.37
CA PRO A 90 3.12 10.59 -21.63
C PRO A 90 3.68 9.52 -22.59
N ASP A 91 5.00 9.37 -22.63
CA ASP A 91 5.68 8.41 -23.50
C ASP A 91 5.99 7.10 -22.76
N ARG A 92 5.24 6.06 -23.10
CA ARG A 92 5.36 4.70 -22.53
C ARG A 92 6.72 4.04 -22.82
N ARG A 93 7.47 4.47 -23.84
CA ARG A 93 8.77 3.87 -24.21
C ARG A 93 9.89 4.24 -23.26
N GLN A 94 9.69 5.26 -22.43
CA GLN A 94 10.67 5.73 -21.45
C GLN A 94 10.66 4.90 -20.16
N VAL A 95 9.66 4.02 -20.01
CA VAL A 95 9.50 3.16 -18.83
C VAL A 95 10.20 1.82 -19.10
N LEU A 96 11.45 1.69 -18.64
CA LEU A 96 12.16 0.41 -18.64
C LEU A 96 11.37 -0.62 -17.82
N GLY A 97 11.14 -1.81 -18.38
CA GLY A 97 10.40 -2.90 -17.74
C GLY A 97 8.87 -2.82 -17.84
N LEU A 98 8.31 -1.80 -18.51
CA LEU A 98 6.84 -1.59 -18.57
C LEU A 98 6.06 -2.81 -19.05
N MET A 99 6.54 -3.52 -20.06
CA MET A 99 5.84 -4.68 -20.60
C MET A 99 5.75 -5.82 -19.59
N ASP A 100 6.80 -6.02 -18.79
CA ASP A 100 6.81 -7.03 -17.73
C ASP A 100 5.96 -6.60 -16.54
N ASP A 101 5.86 -5.30 -16.31
CA ASP A 101 5.01 -4.72 -15.27
C ASP A 101 3.52 -4.85 -15.60
N LEU A 102 3.14 -4.72 -16.86
CA LEU A 102 1.76 -4.85 -17.33
C LEU A 102 1.30 -6.31 -17.50
N GLN A 103 2.20 -7.28 -17.32
CA GLN A 103 1.87 -8.70 -17.42
C GLN A 103 1.41 -9.26 -16.07
N LEU A 104 0.21 -9.83 -16.06
CA LEU A 104 -0.29 -10.71 -15.02
C LEU A 104 -0.13 -12.17 -15.43
N SER A 105 -0.25 -13.09 -14.48
CA SER A 105 -0.18 -14.52 -14.76
C SER A 105 -1.22 -14.95 -15.80
N PRO A 106 -0.97 -16.02 -16.58
CA PRO A 106 -1.98 -16.60 -17.45
C PRO A 106 -3.28 -16.95 -16.73
N GLU A 107 -3.18 -17.41 -15.48
CA GLU A 107 -4.31 -17.78 -14.62
C GLU A 107 -5.16 -16.55 -14.26
N ALA A 108 -4.52 -15.41 -13.97
CA ALA A 108 -5.19 -14.14 -13.71
C ALA A 108 -5.95 -13.58 -14.91
N LYS A 109 -5.71 -14.08 -16.13
CA LYS A 109 -6.50 -13.75 -17.32
C LYS A 109 -7.79 -14.55 -17.41
N LEU A 110 -7.90 -15.63 -16.64
CA LEU A 110 -9.02 -16.56 -16.63
C LEU A 110 -9.85 -16.48 -15.34
N ASP A 111 -9.25 -15.98 -14.26
CA ASP A 111 -9.87 -15.84 -12.95
C ASP A 111 -9.87 -14.38 -12.50
N GLY A 112 -11.07 -13.80 -12.36
CA GLY A 112 -11.24 -12.40 -11.97
C GLY A 112 -10.80 -12.10 -10.53
N ARG A 113 -10.93 -13.06 -9.61
CA ARG A 113 -10.44 -12.89 -8.24
C ARG A 113 -8.92 -12.79 -8.25
N LEU A 114 -8.26 -13.74 -8.92
CA LEU A 114 -6.81 -13.76 -9.04
C LEU A 114 -6.30 -12.49 -9.73
N ASN A 115 -7.01 -12.03 -10.77
CA ASN A 115 -6.74 -10.76 -11.45
C ASN A 115 -6.68 -9.57 -10.48
N ALA A 116 -7.67 -9.45 -9.60
CA ALA A 116 -7.71 -8.37 -8.61
C ALA A 116 -6.50 -8.42 -7.68
N PHE A 117 -6.23 -9.58 -7.07
CA PHE A 117 -5.11 -9.72 -6.13
C PHE A 117 -3.75 -9.48 -6.80
N GLU A 118 -3.48 -10.09 -7.95
CA GLU A 118 -2.20 -9.92 -8.64
C GLU A 118 -1.99 -8.47 -9.08
N THR A 119 -3.04 -7.75 -9.48
CA THR A 119 -2.92 -6.34 -9.85
C THR A 119 -2.46 -5.49 -8.65
N ILE A 120 -3.07 -5.68 -7.48
CA ILE A 120 -2.67 -4.94 -6.27
C ILE A 120 -1.26 -5.33 -5.83
N LEU A 121 -0.93 -6.63 -5.79
CA LEU A 121 0.40 -7.11 -5.43
C LEU A 121 1.49 -6.55 -6.36
N LYS A 122 1.24 -6.57 -7.67
CA LYS A 122 2.15 -5.99 -8.67
C LYS A 122 2.35 -4.49 -8.45
N SER A 123 1.30 -3.76 -8.09
CA SER A 123 1.39 -2.34 -7.76
C SER A 123 2.31 -2.10 -6.55
N LEU A 124 2.20 -2.93 -5.52
CA LEU A 124 3.08 -2.86 -4.34
C LEU A 124 4.55 -3.19 -4.68
N ASP A 125 4.79 -4.14 -5.59
CA ASP A 125 6.14 -4.45 -6.08
C ASP A 125 6.78 -3.29 -6.85
N ILE A 126 5.97 -2.63 -7.70
CA ILE A 126 6.38 -1.41 -8.41
C ILE A 126 6.73 -0.31 -7.41
N ALA A 127 5.89 -0.11 -6.39
CA ALA A 127 6.09 0.89 -5.37
C ALA A 127 7.41 0.70 -4.62
N GLU A 128 7.70 -0.54 -4.20
CA GLU A 128 8.92 -0.86 -3.48
C GLU A 128 10.17 -0.65 -4.35
N ARG A 129 10.12 -1.09 -5.61
CA ARG A 129 11.21 -0.90 -6.58
C ARG A 129 11.47 0.60 -6.84
N ASP A 130 10.40 1.38 -6.93
CA ASP A 130 10.45 2.77 -7.39
C ASP A 130 10.53 3.79 -6.23
N PHE A 131 10.73 3.36 -4.98
CA PHE A 131 10.87 4.25 -3.82
C PHE A 131 11.81 5.45 -4.07
N SER A 132 12.96 5.19 -4.70
CA SER A 132 13.96 6.25 -4.94
C SER A 132 13.48 7.39 -5.84
N ILE A 133 12.48 7.16 -6.69
CA ILE A 133 11.91 8.15 -7.59
C ILE A 133 10.58 8.72 -7.09
N THR A 134 9.92 8.06 -6.15
CA THR A 134 8.67 8.52 -5.53
C THR A 134 8.88 9.23 -4.19
N TYR A 135 10.02 9.00 -3.54
CA TYR A 135 10.38 9.66 -2.30
C TYR A 135 10.39 11.18 -2.46
N ARG A 136 9.64 11.85 -1.57
CA ARG A 136 9.62 13.30 -1.45
C ARG A 136 10.48 13.71 -0.25
N PRO A 137 11.57 14.48 -0.47
CA PRO A 137 12.32 15.08 0.63
C PRO A 137 11.47 16.05 1.44
N LEU A 138 11.81 16.24 2.72
CA LEU A 138 11.22 17.29 3.54
C LEU A 138 11.49 18.65 2.90
N ARG A 139 10.50 19.53 2.94
CA ARG A 139 10.65 20.94 2.60
C ARG A 139 11.38 21.69 3.72
N GLY A 140 11.90 22.87 3.40
CA GLY A 140 12.64 23.68 4.39
C GLY A 140 11.82 24.01 5.63
N ASP A 141 10.54 24.35 5.46
CA ASP A 141 9.61 24.62 6.57
C ASP A 141 9.37 23.38 7.44
N GLU A 142 9.34 22.19 6.84
CA GLU A 142 9.16 20.93 7.56
C GLU A 142 10.42 20.55 8.35
N VAL A 143 11.61 20.79 7.79
CA VAL A 143 12.89 20.63 8.50
C VAL A 143 12.99 21.59 9.69
N ASP A 144 12.62 22.85 9.50
CA ASP A 144 12.67 23.87 10.55
C ASP A 144 11.63 23.61 11.65
N ASP A 145 10.47 23.06 11.31
CA ASP A 145 9.51 22.57 12.29
C ASP A 145 10.05 21.38 13.08
N TRP A 146 10.68 20.42 12.40
CA TRP A 146 11.29 19.27 13.05
C TRP A 146 12.34 19.68 14.09
N ARG A 147 13.24 20.60 13.71
CA ARG A 147 14.28 21.14 14.61
C ARG A 147 13.69 21.86 15.83
N ARG A 148 12.60 22.61 15.66
CA ARG A 148 11.93 23.28 16.78
C ARG A 148 11.32 22.31 17.76
N ARG A 149 10.76 21.19 17.28
CA ARG A 149 10.22 20.11 18.13
C ARG A 149 11.32 19.27 18.79
N HIS A 150 12.48 19.14 18.14
CA HIS A 150 13.59 18.31 18.58
C HIS A 150 14.92 19.11 18.65
N PRO A 151 15.05 20.07 19.59
CA PRO A 151 16.14 21.05 19.62
C PRO A 151 17.53 20.49 20.00
N GLY A 152 17.70 19.16 20.09
CA GLY A 152 18.97 18.50 20.41
C GLY A 152 19.34 17.36 19.46
N ASP A 153 18.64 17.23 18.33
CA ASP A 153 18.94 16.23 17.32
C ASP A 153 19.96 16.80 16.31
N ASP A 154 21.23 16.41 16.45
CA ASP A 154 22.34 16.84 15.59
C ASP A 154 22.40 16.05 14.25
N SER A 155 21.43 15.15 14.01
CA SER A 155 21.41 14.32 12.81
C SER A 155 21.06 15.10 11.54
N ASP A 156 21.55 14.60 10.40
CA ASP A 156 21.06 15.05 9.09
C ASP A 156 19.59 14.61 8.94
N ILE A 157 18.67 15.50 9.29
CA ILE A 157 17.22 15.29 9.30
C ILE A 157 16.73 14.75 7.95
N GLN A 158 17.31 15.20 6.83
CA GLN A 158 16.92 14.73 5.51
C GLN A 158 17.32 13.28 5.28
N ALA A 159 18.55 12.92 5.67
CA ALA A 159 19.04 11.54 5.57
C ALA A 159 18.26 10.61 6.51
N ALA A 160 18.00 11.05 7.75
CA ALA A 160 17.21 10.32 8.73
C ALA A 160 15.76 10.10 8.27
N HIS A 161 15.13 11.14 7.74
CA HIS A 161 13.79 11.07 7.16
C HIS A 161 13.73 10.09 5.99
N ARG A 162 14.67 10.19 5.04
CA ARG A 162 14.72 9.26 3.90
C ARG A 162 14.88 7.82 4.34
N ALA A 163 15.79 7.54 5.27
CA ALA A 163 16.03 6.20 5.78
C ALA A 163 14.82 5.65 6.54
N ALA A 164 14.14 6.50 7.34
CA ALA A 164 12.91 6.14 8.01
C ALA A 164 11.79 5.82 7.00
N HIS A 165 11.62 6.64 5.97
CA HIS A 165 10.63 6.41 4.90
C HIS A 165 10.89 5.11 4.18
N GLU A 166 12.12 4.87 3.73
CA GLU A 166 12.44 3.63 3.00
C GLU A 166 12.13 2.39 3.84
N LYS A 167 12.53 2.42 5.11
CA LYS A 167 12.29 1.31 6.04
C LYS A 167 10.80 1.11 6.30
N CYS A 168 10.09 2.16 6.72
CA CYS A 168 8.68 2.07 7.06
C CYS A 168 7.82 1.72 5.84
N MET A 169 8.14 2.27 4.67
CA MET A 169 7.50 1.89 3.41
C MET A 169 7.59 0.38 3.17
N LYS A 170 8.80 -0.20 3.22
CA LYS A 170 8.99 -1.65 3.02
C LYS A 170 8.23 -2.48 4.05
N GLU A 171 8.25 -2.06 5.32
CA GLU A 171 7.51 -2.73 6.39
C GLU A 171 5.99 -2.70 6.14
N GLN A 172 5.44 -1.55 5.74
CA GLN A 172 4.00 -1.41 5.47
C GLN A 172 3.57 -2.15 4.21
N ILE A 173 4.35 -2.06 3.13
CA ILE A 173 4.12 -2.82 1.90
C ILE A 173 4.14 -4.32 2.19
N SER A 174 5.15 -4.82 2.92
CA SER A 174 5.21 -6.23 3.31
C SER A 174 3.98 -6.64 4.12
N SER A 175 3.57 -5.82 5.10
CA SER A 175 2.38 -6.10 5.90
C SER A 175 1.10 -6.18 5.08
N ILE A 176 0.95 -5.33 4.05
CA ILE A 176 -0.20 -5.38 3.15
C ILE A 176 -0.10 -6.59 2.21
N ARG A 177 1.08 -6.93 1.69
CA ARG A 177 1.27 -8.16 0.90
C ARG A 177 0.86 -9.40 1.68
N ASP A 178 1.28 -9.53 2.93
CA ASP A 178 0.92 -10.66 3.80
C ASP A 178 -0.60 -10.75 4.01
N MET A 179 -1.26 -9.60 4.21
CA MET A 179 -2.72 -9.52 4.30
C MET A 179 -3.38 -9.99 3.00
N LEU A 180 -2.93 -9.49 1.85
CA LEU A 180 -3.47 -9.82 0.54
C LEU A 180 -3.25 -11.30 0.19
N GLU A 181 -2.08 -11.85 0.46
CA GLU A 181 -1.79 -13.27 0.24
C GLU A 181 -2.63 -14.18 1.14
N GLY A 182 -2.86 -13.79 2.40
CA GLY A 182 -3.79 -14.50 3.29
C GLY A 182 -5.24 -14.48 2.81
N MET A 183 -5.67 -13.38 2.19
CA MET A 183 -7.01 -13.25 1.59
C MET A 183 -7.15 -13.98 0.25
N LYS A 184 -6.09 -13.98 -0.56
CA LYS A 184 -5.99 -14.68 -1.84
C LYS A 184 -6.08 -16.19 -1.62
N ASN A 185 -5.37 -16.70 -0.61
CA ASN A 185 -5.32 -18.11 -0.25
C ASN A 185 -5.77 -18.35 1.21
N PRO A 186 -7.08 -18.43 1.49
CA PRO A 186 -7.59 -18.59 2.85
C PRO A 186 -7.18 -19.91 3.53
N GLN A 187 -6.60 -20.86 2.79
CA GLN A 187 -6.01 -22.10 3.33
C GLN A 187 -4.56 -21.93 3.83
N SER A 188 -3.92 -20.79 3.55
CA SER A 188 -2.52 -20.50 3.88
C SER A 188 -2.34 -19.66 5.16
N ALA A 189 -3.43 -19.24 5.81
CA ALA A 189 -3.34 -18.54 7.07
C ALA A 189 -2.62 -19.44 8.11
N PRO A 190 -1.55 -18.97 8.78
CA PRO A 190 -0.89 -19.76 9.81
C PRO A 190 -1.92 -20.17 10.85
N ALA A 191 -1.85 -21.42 11.29
CA ALA A 191 -2.82 -22.09 12.16
C ALA A 191 -2.89 -21.55 13.61
N ALA A 192 -2.76 -20.24 13.81
CA ALA A 192 -2.80 -19.58 15.12
C ALA A 192 -4.22 -19.11 15.54
N ALA A 193 -5.27 -19.37 14.76
CA ALA A 193 -6.64 -18.94 15.07
C ALA A 193 -7.67 -20.08 15.11
N ARG A 194 -7.26 -21.29 15.51
CA ARG A 194 -8.19 -22.37 15.91
C ARG A 194 -7.97 -22.76 17.37
N VAL A 195 -7.99 -21.78 18.28
CA VAL A 195 -8.34 -22.09 19.67
C VAL A 195 -9.86 -22.26 19.70
N LYS A 196 -10.29 -23.52 19.60
CA LYS A 196 -11.64 -23.92 19.98
C LYS A 196 -11.83 -23.51 21.44
N HIS A 197 -12.67 -22.54 21.71
CA HIS A 197 -13.30 -22.43 23.02
C HIS A 197 -14.26 -23.62 23.17
N HIS A 198 -13.74 -24.71 23.73
CA HIS A 198 -14.55 -25.69 24.40
C HIS A 198 -14.52 -25.41 25.90
N GLY A 199 -15.73 -25.24 26.45
CA GLY A 199 -16.04 -25.59 27.82
C GLY A 199 -16.83 -24.52 28.56
N PRO A 200 -17.62 -24.90 29.58
CA PRO A 200 -17.98 -26.24 30.03
C PRO A 200 -19.37 -26.70 29.56
#